data_AF-A0A8T4SNP0-F1
#
_entry.id   AF-A0A8T4SNP0-F1
#
_cell.length_a   1.000
_cell.length_b   1.000
_cell.length_c   1.000
_cell.angle_alpha   90.00
_cell.angle_beta   90.00
_cell.angle_gamma   90.00
#
_symmetry.space_group_name_H-M   'P 1'
#
loop_
_entity.id
_entity.type
_entity.pdbx_description
1 polymer ?
#
loop_
_entity_poly.entity_id
_entity_poly.type
_entity_poly.pdbx_seq_one_letter_code
_entity_poly.pdbx_strand_id
1 'polypeptide(L)'
;MPSSIWYVIKDNFYCIKELSAACFETISEIYTESSKQKITLGMVQSLHTFGEDMKYNVHFHCIVTNGGMYAKYNAWKHIDYIPYRLLHRKWKHKCLDIVTKHLPLTMENQYLLENLRYYQYLSGFNVHVVMTDIPRKELVRYIARYIRHPPISNRRIVNYNGQEVTIVCGKKDKSYMTFTVEEFITRIVQHIPQKSYKMVRNFGLYSSRKCCKVLVKRDKQVTITKYCHSRNAIPCPQCGKILEPIEYFPPTLENGPPSEQVLDEKLTNWIGLS
;
A
#
# COMPACT_ATOMS: atom_id res chain seq x y z
N MET A 1 12.31 0.13 7.29
CA MET A 1 12.69 -0.09 8.71
C MET A 1 13.82 -1.11 8.76
N PRO A 2 14.70 -1.09 9.77
CA PRO A 2 15.77 -2.07 9.93
C PRO A 2 15.24 -3.50 10.01
N SER A 3 15.98 -4.47 9.46
CA SER A 3 15.59 -5.88 9.52
C SER A 3 15.62 -6.46 10.93
N SER A 4 16.44 -5.87 11.82
CA SER A 4 16.55 -6.27 13.22
C SER A 4 15.26 -6.13 14.02
N ILE A 5 14.25 -5.39 13.54
CA ILE A 5 12.95 -5.26 14.22
C ILE A 5 11.81 -5.95 13.46
N TRP A 6 12.10 -6.62 12.35
CA TRP A 6 11.06 -7.26 11.54
C TRP A 6 10.38 -8.41 12.27
N TYR A 7 11.09 -9.17 13.09
CA TYR A 7 10.51 -10.29 13.84
C TYR A 7 9.40 -9.85 14.82
N VAL A 8 9.49 -8.62 15.36
CA VAL A 8 8.46 -8.02 16.24
C VAL A 8 7.20 -7.65 15.45
N ILE A 9 7.40 -7.20 14.22
CA ILE A 9 6.34 -6.69 13.35
C ILE A 9 5.68 -7.86 12.60
N LYS A 10 6.45 -8.91 12.30
CA LYS A 10 5.99 -10.12 11.63
C LYS A 10 4.87 -10.75 12.46
N ASP A 11 3.75 -11.01 11.79
CA ASP A 11 2.53 -11.60 12.36
C ASP A 11 1.84 -10.76 13.47
N ASN A 12 2.41 -9.63 13.88
CA ASN A 12 1.78 -8.66 14.79
C ASN A 12 1.03 -7.56 14.02
N PHE A 13 -0.17 -7.90 13.55
CA PHE A 13 -1.02 -6.99 12.77
C PHE A 13 -1.50 -5.75 13.54
N TYR A 14 -1.49 -5.79 14.88
CA TYR A 14 -1.75 -4.63 15.74
C TYR A 14 -0.59 -3.63 15.67
N CYS A 15 0.66 -4.10 15.82
CA CYS A 15 1.86 -3.29 15.61
C CYS A 15 1.87 -2.66 14.21
N ILE A 16 1.55 -3.42 13.16
CA ILE A 16 1.45 -2.88 11.79
C ILE A 16 0.36 -1.80 11.67
N LYS A 17 -0.77 -1.95 12.35
CA LYS A 17 -1.85 -0.95 12.37
C LYS A 17 -1.41 0.33 13.08
N GLU A 18 -0.67 0.24 14.18
CA GLU A 18 -0.09 1.39 14.87
C GLU A 18 0.96 2.09 14.01
N LEU A 19 1.87 1.33 13.37
CA LEU A 19 2.86 1.85 12.44
C LEU A 19 2.21 2.58 11.25
N SER A 20 1.10 2.03 10.74
CA SER A 20 0.31 2.64 9.68
C SER A 20 -0.28 3.99 10.09
N ALA A 21 -0.80 4.11 11.32
CA ALA A 21 -1.28 5.37 11.88
C ALA A 21 -0.13 6.36 12.13
N ALA A 22 0.98 5.90 12.71
CA ALA A 22 2.16 6.73 12.93
C ALA A 22 2.75 7.28 11.62
N CYS A 23 2.68 6.52 10.52
CA CYS A 23 3.10 7.01 9.21
C CYS A 23 2.27 8.24 8.77
N PHE A 24 0.95 8.20 8.94
CA PHE A 24 0.09 9.36 8.68
C PHE A 24 0.42 10.54 9.59
N GLU A 25 0.57 10.28 10.89
CA GLU A 25 0.88 11.31 11.88
C GLU A 25 2.21 12.00 11.58
N THR A 26 3.27 11.24 11.28
CA THR A 26 4.57 11.81 10.94
C THR A 26 4.46 12.76 9.75
N ILE A 27 3.77 12.36 8.69
CA ILE A 27 3.59 13.23 7.51
C ILE A 27 2.76 14.47 7.89
N SER A 28 1.72 14.30 8.70
CA SER A 28 0.87 15.40 9.17
C SER A 28 1.61 16.41 10.05
N GLU A 29 2.51 15.96 10.92
CA GLU A 29 3.38 16.82 11.72
C GLU A 29 4.33 17.61 10.82
N ILE A 30 4.99 16.93 9.88
CA ILE A 30 5.90 17.57 8.92
C ILE A 30 5.17 18.64 8.11
N TYR A 31 3.94 18.36 7.66
CA TYR A 31 3.12 19.32 6.93
C TYR A 31 2.71 20.51 7.80
N THR A 32 2.38 20.27 9.07
CA THR A 32 2.01 21.30 10.03
C THR A 32 3.21 22.21 10.34
N GLU A 33 4.39 21.64 10.56
CA GLU A 33 5.63 22.39 10.80
C GLU A 33 6.04 23.19 9.57
N SER A 34 6.00 22.58 8.38
CA SER A 34 6.38 23.24 7.12
C SER A 34 5.41 24.38 6.76
N SER A 35 4.12 24.23 7.06
CA SER A 35 3.14 25.30 6.87
C SER A 35 3.05 26.29 8.03
N LYS A 36 3.70 26.06 9.17
CA LYS A 36 3.55 26.84 10.41
C LYS A 36 2.10 26.93 10.91
N GLN A 37 1.20 26.07 10.42
CA GLN A 37 -0.23 26.09 10.71
C GLN A 37 -0.77 24.66 10.69
N LYS A 38 -1.81 24.38 11.50
CA LYS A 38 -2.43 23.05 11.48
C LYS A 38 -3.26 22.89 10.21
N ILE A 39 -2.80 22.03 9.30
CA ILE A 39 -3.50 21.70 8.05
C ILE A 39 -3.95 20.24 8.03
N THR A 40 -5.06 19.97 7.34
CA THR A 40 -5.57 18.60 7.14
C THR A 40 -5.23 18.14 5.73
N LEU A 41 -4.24 17.26 5.59
CA LEU A 41 -3.90 16.60 4.32
C LEU A 41 -4.81 15.40 4.04
N GLY A 42 -4.84 14.92 2.80
CA GLY A 42 -5.41 13.63 2.42
C GLY A 42 -4.31 12.62 2.14
N MET A 43 -4.45 11.38 2.62
CA MET A 43 -3.50 10.30 2.32
C MET A 43 -4.20 8.99 1.99
N VAL A 44 -3.79 8.35 0.90
CA VAL A 44 -4.09 6.95 0.59
C VAL A 44 -2.82 6.16 0.85
N GLN A 45 -2.90 5.13 1.68
CA GLN A 45 -1.77 4.31 2.07
C GLN A 45 -2.04 2.86 1.71
N SER A 46 -1.08 2.20 1.08
CA SER A 46 -1.04 0.75 0.89
C SER A 46 0.12 0.14 1.68
N LEU A 47 -0.18 -0.88 2.47
CA LEU A 47 0.79 -1.70 3.19
C LEU A 47 1.38 -2.77 2.26
N HIS A 48 2.69 -2.90 2.24
CA HIS A 48 3.42 -4.05 1.68
C HIS A 48 4.27 -4.72 2.76
N THR A 49 4.39 -6.04 2.70
CA THR A 49 5.11 -6.86 3.69
C THR A 49 6.32 -7.58 3.08
N PHE A 50 6.67 -7.31 1.83
CA PHE A 50 7.73 -8.00 1.08
C PHE A 50 8.73 -7.02 0.47
N GLY A 51 10.01 -7.39 0.45
CA GLY A 51 11.03 -6.72 -0.33
C GLY A 51 11.11 -7.26 -1.76
N GLU A 52 12.06 -6.72 -2.54
CA GLU A 52 12.32 -7.22 -3.89
C GLU A 52 12.79 -8.68 -3.85
N ASP A 53 13.57 -9.09 -2.86
CA ASP A 53 14.02 -10.48 -2.65
C ASP A 53 12.99 -11.38 -1.94
N MET A 54 11.73 -10.96 -1.85
CA MET A 54 10.64 -11.63 -1.13
C MET A 54 10.93 -11.86 0.37
N LYS A 55 11.96 -11.22 0.94
CA LYS A 55 12.11 -11.20 2.40
C LYS A 55 11.04 -10.33 3.02
N TYR A 56 10.66 -10.68 4.24
CA TYR A 56 9.70 -9.89 5.00
C TYR A 56 10.20 -8.46 5.17
N ASN A 57 9.48 -7.48 4.67
CA ASN A 57 9.85 -6.07 4.79
C ASN A 57 8.59 -5.20 4.81
N VAL A 58 8.18 -4.80 6.01
CA VAL A 58 7.01 -3.94 6.19
C VAL A 58 7.34 -2.51 5.78
N HIS A 59 6.61 -2.02 4.79
CA HIS A 59 6.69 -0.64 4.34
C HIS A 59 5.34 -0.14 3.82
N PHE A 60 5.21 1.18 3.77
CA PHE A 60 3.99 1.86 3.37
C PHE A 60 4.26 2.67 2.12
N HIS A 61 3.45 2.44 1.08
CA HIS A 61 3.36 3.35 -0.05
C HIS A 61 2.24 4.33 0.21
N CYS A 62 2.58 5.61 0.26
CA CYS A 62 1.64 6.68 0.57
C CYS A 62 1.53 7.62 -0.62
N ILE A 63 0.30 7.97 -0.96
CA ILE A 63 -0.02 9.09 -1.84
C ILE A 63 -0.64 10.15 -0.96
N VAL A 64 -0.02 11.31 -0.96
CA VAL A 64 -0.39 12.42 -0.10
C VAL A 64 -0.76 13.60 -0.96
N THR A 65 -1.77 14.38 -0.55
CA THR A 65 -2.09 15.65 -1.18
C THR A 65 -0.90 16.60 -1.13
N ASN A 66 -0.68 17.40 -2.17
CA ASN A 66 0.42 18.37 -2.26
C ASN A 66 0.14 19.64 -1.41
N GLY A 67 -0.24 19.43 -0.14
CA GLY A 67 -0.82 20.42 0.74
C GLY A 67 -1.95 19.88 1.60
N GLY A 68 -2.70 20.78 2.22
CA GLY A 68 -3.86 20.42 3.02
C GLY A 68 -4.80 21.58 3.28
N MET A 69 -5.99 21.26 3.79
CA MET A 69 -7.01 22.23 4.14
C MET A 69 -6.66 22.92 5.47
N TYR A 70 -6.58 24.23 5.47
CA TYR A 70 -6.48 25.02 6.68
C TYR A 70 -7.86 25.43 7.18
N ALA A 71 -8.32 24.74 8.23
CA ALA A 71 -9.70 24.85 8.70
C ALA A 71 -10.12 26.26 9.11
N LYS A 72 -9.21 27.07 9.67
CA LYS A 72 -9.53 28.43 10.16
C LYS A 72 -10.03 29.36 9.05
N TYR A 73 -9.44 29.26 7.86
CA TYR A 73 -9.76 30.14 6.73
C TYR A 73 -10.43 29.41 5.57
N ASN A 74 -10.80 28.13 5.76
CA ASN A 74 -11.32 27.27 4.71
C ASN A 74 -10.51 27.35 3.40
N ALA A 75 -9.19 27.41 3.55
CA ALA A 75 -8.27 27.69 2.46
C ALA A 75 -7.31 26.52 2.25
N TRP A 76 -6.98 26.25 0.99
CA TRP A 76 -5.95 25.29 0.65
C TRP A 76 -4.56 25.88 0.92
N LYS A 77 -3.68 25.08 1.53
CA LYS A 77 -2.28 25.45 1.73
C LYS A 77 -1.37 24.44 1.08
N HIS A 78 -0.63 24.88 0.08
CA HIS A 78 0.39 24.08 -0.61
C HIS A 78 1.62 23.87 0.27
N ILE A 79 2.27 22.71 0.08
CA ILE A 79 3.52 22.33 0.74
C ILE A 79 4.52 21.95 -0.35
N ASP A 80 5.46 22.84 -0.62
CA ASP A 80 6.44 22.65 -1.70
C ASP A 80 7.80 22.13 -1.19
N TYR A 81 7.92 21.98 0.14
CA TYR A 81 9.13 21.54 0.78
C TYR A 81 8.84 20.58 1.93
N ILE A 82 9.59 19.48 1.98
CA ILE A 82 9.57 18.51 3.07
C ILE A 82 10.99 18.42 3.64
N PRO A 83 11.20 18.70 4.95
CA PRO A 83 12.50 18.51 5.59
C PRO A 83 12.81 17.02 5.80
N TYR A 84 13.46 16.38 4.82
CA TYR A 84 13.74 14.93 4.82
C TYR A 84 14.42 14.44 6.09
N ARG A 85 15.44 15.16 6.59
CA ARG A 85 16.16 14.77 7.81
C ARG A 85 15.23 14.74 9.03
N LEU A 86 14.29 15.67 9.13
CA LEU A 86 13.32 15.72 10.22
C LEU A 86 12.27 14.62 10.06
N LEU A 87 11.79 14.40 8.82
CA LEU A 87 10.88 13.32 8.47
C LEU A 87 11.45 11.95 8.86
N HIS A 88 12.69 11.65 8.45
CA HIS A 88 13.37 10.39 8.75
C HIS A 88 13.54 10.17 10.26
N ARG A 89 13.90 11.22 11.00
CA ARG A 89 14.09 11.16 12.46
C ARG A 89 12.78 10.97 13.21
N LYS A 90 11.74 11.73 12.88
CA LYS A 90 10.39 11.56 13.46
C LYS A 90 9.83 10.18 13.15
N TRP A 91 10.00 9.70 11.91
CA TRP A 91 9.58 8.36 11.53
C TRP A 91 10.29 7.28 12.34
N LYS A 92 11.63 7.37 12.45
CA LYS A 92 12.42 6.47 13.30
C LYS A 92 11.90 6.45 14.74
N HIS A 93 11.72 7.62 15.35
CA HIS A 93 11.31 7.72 16.74
C HIS A 93 9.95 7.05 16.96
N LYS A 94 8.93 7.41 16.17
CA LYS A 94 7.60 6.79 16.29
C LYS A 94 7.62 5.28 16.03
N CYS A 95 8.40 4.80 15.06
CA CYS A 95 8.56 3.37 14.83
C CYS A 95 9.12 2.67 16.07
N LEU A 96 10.20 3.21 16.64
CA LEU A 96 10.85 2.61 17.80
C LEU A 96 9.94 2.65 19.02
N ASP A 97 9.17 3.72 19.24
CA ASP A 97 8.22 3.80 20.36
C ASP A 97 7.09 2.78 20.24
N ILE A 98 6.59 2.54 19.02
CA ILE A 98 5.61 1.48 18.78
C ILE A 98 6.26 0.12 19.03
N VAL A 99 7.41 -0.16 18.40
CA VAL A 99 8.11 -1.44 18.52
C VAL A 99 8.47 -1.75 19.98
N THR A 100 8.86 -0.75 20.78
CA THR A 100 9.12 -0.91 22.22
C THR A 100 7.90 -1.44 22.98
N LYS A 101 6.67 -1.06 22.60
CA LYS A 101 5.44 -1.55 23.26
C LYS A 101 5.13 -3.02 22.97
N HIS A 102 5.60 -3.52 21.83
CA HIS A 102 5.34 -4.89 21.36
C HIS A 102 6.53 -5.83 21.61
N LEU A 103 7.64 -5.31 22.12
CA LEU A 103 8.84 -6.07 22.46
C LEU A 103 8.75 -6.62 23.89
N PRO A 104 9.05 -7.91 24.11
CA PRO A 104 9.27 -8.43 25.46
C PRO A 104 10.40 -7.67 26.15
N LEU A 105 10.24 -7.37 27.44
CA LEU A 105 11.29 -6.73 28.23
C LEU A 105 12.39 -7.75 28.55
N THR A 106 13.40 -7.82 27.68
CA THR A 106 14.64 -8.58 27.89
C THR A 106 15.84 -7.64 27.77
N MET A 107 16.96 -8.02 28.38
CA MET A 107 18.21 -7.26 28.30
C MET A 107 18.67 -7.10 26.84
N GLU A 108 18.54 -8.16 26.04
CA GLU A 108 18.85 -8.14 24.59
C GLU A 108 17.97 -7.13 23.83
N ASN A 109 16.67 -7.13 24.08
CA ASN A 109 15.74 -6.20 23.41
C ASN A 109 15.97 -4.75 23.84
N GLN A 110 16.31 -4.51 25.10
CA GLN A 110 16.68 -3.19 25.60
C GLN A 110 17.95 -2.68 24.91
N TYR A 111 19.00 -3.50 24.84
CA TYR A 111 20.24 -3.17 24.15
C TYR A 111 20.02 -2.90 22.65
N LEU A 112 19.20 -3.73 21.98
CA LEU A 112 18.81 -3.51 20.59
C LEU A 112 18.12 -2.15 20.40
N LEU A 113 17.16 -1.82 21.27
CA LEU A 113 16.42 -0.55 21.20
C LEU A 113 17.33 0.65 21.46
N GLU A 114 18.22 0.59 22.46
CA GLU A 114 19.20 1.64 22.73
C GLU A 114 20.13 1.87 21.55
N ASN A 115 20.66 0.79 20.97
CA ASN A 115 21.46 0.85 19.75
C ASN A 115 20.72 1.50 18.60
N LEU A 116 19.49 1.07 18.34
CA LEU A 116 18.68 1.64 17.29
C LEU A 116 18.36 3.11 17.55
N ARG A 117 18.14 3.53 18.81
CA ARG A 117 17.82 4.93 19.16
C ARG A 117 19.04 5.83 19.01
N TYR A 118 20.18 5.45 19.58
CA TYR A 118 21.30 6.36 19.83
C TYR A 118 22.56 6.12 18.99
N TYR A 119 22.78 4.91 18.46
CA TYR A 119 24.04 4.56 17.80
C TYR A 119 23.88 4.20 16.31
N GLN A 120 22.74 3.63 15.94
CA GLN A 120 22.43 3.24 14.55
C GLN A 120 21.38 4.17 13.93
N TYR A 121 21.41 4.29 12.60
CA TYR A 121 20.44 5.08 11.83
C TYR A 121 20.29 6.52 12.38
N LEU A 122 21.41 7.22 12.64
CA LEU A 122 21.43 8.58 13.23
C LEU A 122 20.71 9.63 12.35
N SER A 123 20.68 9.38 11.04
CA SER A 123 19.92 10.17 10.07
C SER A 123 18.42 9.87 10.07
N GLY A 124 17.97 8.87 10.83
CA GLY A 124 16.59 8.39 10.84
C GLY A 124 16.34 7.20 9.92
N PHE A 125 15.09 6.77 9.85
CA PHE A 125 14.66 5.72 8.94
C PHE A 125 14.31 6.33 7.59
N ASN A 126 14.86 5.76 6.52
CA ASN A 126 14.68 6.30 5.18
C ASN A 126 13.20 6.32 4.77
N VAL A 127 12.74 7.51 4.38
CA VAL A 127 11.46 7.75 3.72
C VAL A 127 11.76 8.38 2.37
N HIS A 128 11.43 7.66 1.31
CA HIS A 128 11.58 8.16 -0.05
C HIS A 128 10.33 8.96 -0.42
N VAL A 129 10.51 10.23 -0.77
CA VAL A 129 9.44 11.13 -1.18
C VAL A 129 9.73 11.63 -2.58
N VAL A 130 8.69 11.64 -3.42
CA VAL A 130 8.70 12.26 -4.75
C VAL A 130 7.56 13.25 -4.77
N MET A 131 7.88 14.54 -4.88
CA MET A 131 6.90 15.57 -5.14
C MET A 131 6.70 15.67 -6.64
N THR A 132 5.50 15.36 -7.11
CA THR A 132 5.15 15.46 -8.53
C THR A 132 3.64 15.62 -8.66
N ASP A 133 3.22 16.43 -9.62
CA ASP A 133 1.83 16.55 -10.01
C ASP A 133 1.47 15.35 -10.89
N ILE A 134 0.80 14.37 -10.29
CA ILE A 134 0.40 13.15 -11.00
C ILE A 134 -0.99 13.35 -11.61
N PRO A 135 -1.16 13.24 -12.94
CA PRO A 135 -2.48 13.26 -13.56
C PRO A 135 -3.39 12.16 -12.99
N ARG A 136 -4.69 12.44 -12.84
CA ARG A 136 -5.66 11.50 -12.21
C ARG A 136 -5.59 10.07 -12.75
N LYS A 137 -5.45 9.90 -14.07
CA LYS A 137 -5.35 8.57 -14.72
C LYS A 137 -4.08 7.82 -14.30
N GLU A 138 -2.95 8.52 -14.23
CA GLU A 138 -1.68 7.95 -13.80
C GLU A 138 -1.68 7.66 -12.30
N LEU A 139 -2.33 8.51 -11.50
CA LEU A 139 -2.50 8.30 -10.08
C LEU A 139 -3.30 7.02 -9.80
N VAL A 140 -4.40 6.81 -10.52
CA VAL A 140 -5.18 5.57 -10.41
C VAL A 140 -4.37 4.35 -10.84
N ARG A 141 -3.61 4.42 -11.94
CA ARG A 141 -2.69 3.34 -12.35
C ARG A 141 -1.61 3.08 -11.30
N TYR A 142 -1.07 4.13 -10.70
CA TYR A 142 -0.08 4.05 -9.63
C TYR A 142 -0.68 3.32 -8.43
N ILE A 143 -1.82 3.78 -7.89
CA ILE A 143 -2.54 3.12 -6.78
C ILE A 143 -2.83 1.65 -7.11
N ALA A 144 -3.43 1.39 -8.27
CA ALA A 144 -3.82 0.04 -8.68
C ALA A 144 -2.63 -0.93 -8.70
N ARG A 145 -1.44 -0.47 -9.13
CA ARG A 145 -0.21 -1.26 -9.07
C ARG A 145 0.12 -1.66 -7.64
N TYR A 146 0.08 -0.75 -6.67
CA TYR A 146 0.42 -1.09 -5.27
C TYR A 146 -0.66 -1.91 -4.56
N ILE A 147 -1.94 -1.76 -4.93
CA ILE A 147 -3.03 -2.54 -4.32
C ILE A 147 -2.97 -4.01 -4.77
N ARG A 148 -2.70 -4.26 -6.06
CA ARG A 148 -2.80 -5.60 -6.65
C ARG A 148 -1.48 -6.34 -6.76
N HIS A 149 -0.34 -5.73 -6.39
CA HIS A 149 0.94 -6.39 -6.60
C HIS A 149 1.08 -7.60 -5.66
N PRO A 150 1.15 -8.84 -6.19
CA PRO A 150 1.59 -9.98 -5.38
C PRO A 150 3.04 -9.79 -4.91
N PRO A 151 3.53 -10.55 -3.91
CA PRO A 151 4.91 -10.48 -3.44
C PRO A 151 5.97 -10.58 -4.54
N ILE A 152 5.62 -11.28 -5.63
CA ILE A 152 6.45 -11.40 -6.82
C ILE A 152 5.60 -11.33 -8.09
N SER A 153 6.09 -10.62 -9.11
CA SER A 153 5.49 -10.64 -10.46
C SER A 153 5.93 -11.89 -11.22
N ASN A 154 5.03 -12.51 -11.99
CA ASN A 154 5.35 -13.68 -12.83
C ASN A 154 6.56 -13.44 -13.74
N ARG A 155 6.75 -12.21 -14.23
CA ARG A 155 7.91 -11.83 -15.07
C ARG A 155 9.26 -11.98 -14.36
N ARG A 156 9.26 -12.06 -13.03
CA ARG A 156 10.48 -12.21 -12.24
C ARG A 156 10.83 -13.68 -12.01
N ILE A 157 9.94 -14.62 -12.28
CA ILE A 157 10.23 -16.05 -12.26
C ILE A 157 10.86 -16.38 -13.62
N VAL A 158 12.14 -16.72 -13.60
CA VAL A 158 12.94 -16.91 -14.83
C VAL A 158 13.26 -18.37 -15.12
N ASN A 159 13.16 -19.24 -14.10
CA ASN A 159 13.33 -20.68 -14.27
C ASN A 159 12.47 -21.45 -13.27
N TYR A 160 12.00 -22.63 -13.67
CA TYR A 160 11.33 -23.61 -12.81
C TYR A 160 11.55 -25.02 -13.39
N ASN A 161 12.14 -25.92 -12.60
CA ASN A 161 12.48 -27.28 -13.03
C ASN A 161 11.66 -28.38 -12.33
N GLY A 162 10.60 -28.01 -11.60
CA GLY A 162 9.81 -28.93 -10.78
C GLY A 162 10.24 -29.00 -9.31
N GLN A 163 11.52 -28.76 -9.00
CA GLN A 163 12.08 -28.83 -7.64
C GLN A 163 12.53 -27.47 -7.09
N GLU A 164 12.97 -26.59 -7.99
CA GLU A 164 13.52 -25.29 -7.68
C GLU A 164 12.92 -24.21 -8.57
N VAL A 165 12.85 -23.00 -8.02
CA VAL A 165 12.39 -21.78 -8.70
C VAL A 165 13.51 -20.75 -8.66
N THR A 166 13.89 -20.22 -9.83
CA THR A 166 14.83 -19.10 -9.91
C THR A 166 14.08 -17.80 -10.20
N ILE A 167 14.36 -16.78 -9.40
CA ILE A 167 13.85 -15.44 -9.58
C ILE A 167 14.97 -14.46 -9.93
N VAL A 168 14.61 -13.41 -10.65
CA VAL A 168 15.49 -12.25 -10.85
C VAL A 168 15.10 -11.11 -9.91
N CYS A 169 16.08 -10.55 -9.24
CA CYS A 169 16.02 -9.41 -8.33
C CYS A 169 16.88 -8.26 -8.88
N GLY A 170 16.54 -7.02 -8.56
CA GLY A 170 17.26 -5.84 -8.99
C GLY A 170 16.80 -5.34 -10.37
N LYS A 171 16.53 -4.03 -10.45
CA LYS A 171 16.19 -3.36 -11.71
C LYS A 171 17.40 -2.98 -12.56
N LYS A 172 18.49 -2.55 -11.91
CA LYS A 172 19.74 -2.11 -12.57
C LYS A 172 20.78 -3.23 -12.52
N ASP A 173 21.09 -3.69 -11.33
CA ASP A 173 22.01 -4.81 -11.10
C ASP A 173 21.20 -6.07 -10.85
N LYS A 174 20.99 -6.85 -11.91
CA LYS A 174 20.21 -8.09 -11.84
C LYS A 174 20.99 -9.13 -11.03
N SER A 175 20.38 -9.62 -9.96
CA SER A 175 20.83 -10.81 -9.23
C SER A 175 19.81 -11.93 -9.39
N TYR A 176 20.29 -13.17 -9.42
CA TYR A 176 19.45 -14.35 -9.53
C TYR A 176 19.46 -15.09 -8.20
N MET A 177 18.28 -15.50 -7.75
CA MET A 177 18.13 -16.26 -6.51
C MET A 177 17.33 -17.53 -6.83
N THR A 178 17.89 -18.68 -6.47
CA THR A 178 17.22 -19.97 -6.60
C THR A 178 16.79 -20.44 -5.22
N PHE A 179 15.57 -20.98 -5.15
CA PHE A 179 14.96 -21.53 -3.95
C PHE A 179 14.40 -22.91 -4.28
N THR A 180 14.29 -23.78 -3.28
CA THR A 180 13.40 -24.93 -3.43
C THR A 180 11.95 -24.47 -3.59
N VAL A 181 11.10 -25.31 -4.18
CA VAL A 181 9.66 -25.01 -4.30
C VAL A 181 9.03 -24.71 -2.93
N GLU A 182 9.40 -25.44 -1.88
CA GLU A 182 8.90 -25.24 -0.52
C GLU A 182 9.32 -23.88 0.07
N GLU A 183 10.60 -23.50 -0.11
CA GLU A 183 11.11 -22.20 0.33
C GLU A 183 10.44 -21.04 -0.41
N PHE A 184 10.20 -21.22 -1.70
CA PHE A 184 9.50 -20.25 -2.55
C PHE A 184 8.06 -20.05 -2.10
N ILE A 185 7.31 -21.15 -1.89
CA ILE A 185 5.93 -21.10 -1.38
C ILE A 185 5.88 -20.44 -0.01
N THR A 186 6.77 -20.84 0.91
CA THR A 186 6.87 -20.26 2.26
C THR A 186 7.12 -18.75 2.20
N ARG A 187 7.98 -18.30 1.27
CA ARG A 187 8.25 -16.87 1.06
C ARG A 187 7.05 -16.10 0.55
N ILE A 188 6.17 -16.71 -0.23
CA ILE A 188 4.94 -16.05 -0.70
C ILE A 188 3.88 -16.04 0.40
N VAL A 189 3.65 -17.18 1.04
CA VAL A 189 2.55 -17.39 1.99
C VAL A 189 2.66 -16.46 3.21
N GLN A 190 3.87 -16.17 3.71
CA GLN A 190 4.07 -15.24 4.84
C GLN A 190 3.57 -13.81 4.57
N HIS A 191 3.27 -13.44 3.32
CA HIS A 191 2.78 -12.11 2.97
C HIS A 191 1.25 -12.05 2.85
N ILE A 192 0.57 -13.19 2.98
CA ILE A 192 -0.89 -13.24 2.96
C ILE A 192 -1.39 -12.57 4.25
N PRO A 193 -2.16 -11.47 4.16
CA PRO A 193 -2.65 -10.78 5.34
C PRO A 193 -3.74 -11.61 6.04
N GLN A 194 -3.93 -11.36 7.34
CA GLN A 194 -5.07 -11.93 8.07
C GLN A 194 -6.41 -11.58 7.38
N LYS A 195 -7.38 -12.48 7.53
CA LYS A 195 -8.74 -12.27 7.03
C LYS A 195 -9.27 -10.91 7.50
N SER A 196 -9.84 -10.15 6.57
CA SER A 196 -10.40 -8.82 6.81
C SER A 196 -9.37 -7.72 7.18
N TYR A 197 -8.06 -8.00 7.13
CA TYR A 197 -7.06 -6.97 7.36
C TYR A 197 -7.02 -5.98 6.19
N LYS A 198 -7.16 -4.70 6.50
CA LYS A 198 -7.17 -3.63 5.49
C LYS A 198 -5.75 -3.31 5.04
N MET A 199 -5.37 -3.79 3.86
CA MET A 199 -4.11 -3.45 3.19
C MET A 199 -4.07 -2.01 2.71
N VAL A 200 -5.23 -1.42 2.41
CA VAL A 200 -5.36 -0.03 1.96
C VAL A 200 -6.12 0.78 3.00
N ARG A 201 -5.59 1.94 3.37
CA ARG A 201 -6.19 2.85 4.35
C ARG A 201 -6.22 4.27 3.81
N ASN A 202 -7.33 4.95 4.09
CA ASN A 202 -7.52 6.36 3.75
C ASN A 202 -7.50 7.20 5.02
N PHE A 203 -6.70 8.27 5.02
CA PHE A 203 -6.52 9.16 6.15
C PHE A 203 -6.84 10.61 5.77
N GLY A 204 -7.07 11.42 6.81
CA GLY A 204 -7.28 12.86 6.67
C GLY A 204 -8.46 13.20 5.78
N LEU A 205 -8.28 14.04 4.75
CA LEU A 205 -9.33 14.43 3.81
C LEU A 205 -9.97 13.25 3.06
N TYR A 206 -9.22 12.16 2.85
CA TYR A 206 -9.72 10.97 2.19
C TYR A 206 -10.43 9.99 3.14
N SER A 207 -10.44 10.27 4.45
CA SER A 207 -11.23 9.48 5.39
C SER A 207 -12.73 9.71 5.14
N SER A 208 -13.52 8.64 5.16
CA SER A 208 -14.95 8.66 4.82
C SER A 208 -15.76 9.70 5.61
N ARG A 209 -15.40 9.95 6.88
CA ARG A 209 -16.07 10.94 7.74
C ARG A 209 -15.75 12.40 7.39
N LYS A 210 -14.55 12.68 6.86
CA LYS A 210 -14.09 14.05 6.54
C LYS A 210 -14.25 14.41 5.07
N CYS A 211 -14.21 13.42 4.17
CA CYS A 211 -14.42 13.57 2.74
C CYS A 211 -15.76 14.28 2.42
N CYS A 212 -16.81 14.01 3.20
CA CYS A 212 -18.13 14.62 3.03
C CYS A 212 -18.20 16.13 3.34
N LYS A 213 -17.26 16.67 4.13
CA LYS A 213 -17.35 18.06 4.64
C LYS A 213 -16.44 19.04 3.91
N VAL A 214 -15.34 18.57 3.32
CA VAL A 214 -14.29 19.45 2.74
C VAL A 214 -14.31 19.47 1.21
N LEU A 215 -14.80 18.41 0.56
CA LEU A 215 -14.88 18.32 -0.90
C LEU A 215 -16.30 18.66 -1.38
N VAL A 216 -16.64 19.95 -1.41
CA VAL A 216 -17.87 20.46 -2.03
C VAL A 216 -17.71 20.47 -3.55
N LYS A 217 -17.90 19.28 -4.11
CA LYS A 217 -18.43 18.91 -5.44
C LYS A 217 -18.00 17.46 -5.61
N ARG A 218 -18.78 16.55 -5.03
CA ARG A 218 -18.71 15.16 -5.45
C ARG A 218 -19.03 15.17 -6.94
N ASP A 219 -18.07 14.84 -7.79
CA ASP A 219 -18.42 14.18 -9.05
C ASP A 219 -19.36 13.06 -8.62
N LYS A 220 -20.64 13.15 -8.98
CA LYS A 220 -21.61 12.10 -8.71
C LYS A 220 -20.94 10.82 -9.21
N GLN A 221 -20.65 9.89 -8.31
CA GLN A 221 -20.15 8.58 -8.68
C GLN A 221 -21.14 8.08 -9.72
N VAL A 222 -20.67 7.95 -10.96
CA VAL A 222 -21.52 7.54 -12.07
C VAL A 222 -22.06 6.20 -11.65
N THR A 223 -23.36 6.12 -11.38
CA THR A 223 -24.01 4.86 -11.05
C THR A 223 -23.64 3.87 -12.14
N ILE A 224 -23.40 2.60 -11.81
CA ILE A 224 -22.98 1.61 -12.81
C ILE A 224 -23.95 1.57 -14.00
N THR A 225 -25.24 1.84 -13.75
CA THR A 225 -26.27 2.09 -14.76
C THR A 225 -25.90 3.24 -15.69
N LYS A 226 -25.53 4.43 -15.18
CA LYS A 226 -25.00 5.51 -16.04
C LYS A 226 -23.67 5.15 -16.74
N TYR A 227 -22.82 4.29 -16.17
CA TYR A 227 -21.58 3.85 -16.81
C TYR A 227 -21.87 2.92 -18.01
N CYS A 228 -22.72 1.91 -17.83
CA CYS A 228 -23.16 0.99 -18.88
C CYS A 228 -23.81 1.73 -20.07
N HIS A 229 -24.47 2.85 -19.82
CA HIS A 229 -25.13 3.64 -20.87
C HIS A 229 -24.23 4.73 -21.47
N SER A 230 -23.05 5.03 -20.92
CA SER A 230 -22.30 6.23 -21.31
C SER A 230 -21.04 6.02 -22.13
N ARG A 231 -20.41 4.84 -22.21
CA ARG A 231 -19.27 4.63 -23.13
C ARG A 231 -19.13 3.23 -23.69
N ASN A 232 -18.97 3.23 -25.02
CA ASN A 232 -18.50 2.18 -25.92
C ASN A 232 -19.34 0.90 -25.94
N ALA A 233 -20.20 0.84 -26.96
CA ALA A 233 -20.71 -0.37 -27.56
C ALA A 233 -19.65 -1.49 -27.55
N ILE A 234 -19.86 -2.52 -26.73
CA ILE A 234 -18.93 -3.66 -26.62
C ILE A 234 -19.29 -4.62 -27.77
N PRO A 235 -18.41 -4.86 -28.76
CA PRO A 235 -18.69 -5.85 -29.78
C PRO A 235 -18.55 -7.26 -29.20
N CYS A 236 -19.43 -8.16 -29.62
CA CYS A 236 -19.38 -9.57 -29.32
C CYS A 236 -18.07 -10.17 -29.89
N PRO A 237 -17.26 -10.88 -29.10
CA PRO A 237 -15.98 -11.45 -29.57
C PRO A 237 -16.15 -12.56 -30.61
N GLN A 238 -17.37 -13.10 -30.78
CA GLN A 238 -17.65 -14.20 -31.70
C GLN A 238 -18.28 -13.72 -33.02
N CYS A 239 -19.17 -12.72 -32.98
CA CYS A 239 -19.91 -12.26 -34.16
C CYS A 239 -19.78 -10.77 -34.47
N GLY A 240 -19.07 -10.00 -33.64
CA GLY A 240 -18.82 -8.57 -33.85
C GLY A 240 -20.00 -7.63 -33.59
N LYS A 241 -21.22 -8.15 -33.37
CA LYS A 241 -22.41 -7.34 -33.06
C LYS A 241 -22.26 -6.62 -31.73
N ILE A 242 -22.80 -5.41 -31.63
CA ILE A 242 -22.80 -4.65 -30.38
C ILE A 242 -23.69 -5.36 -29.34
N LEU A 243 -23.13 -5.60 -28.17
CA LEU A 243 -23.84 -6.14 -27.02
C LEU A 243 -24.68 -5.03 -26.37
N GLU A 244 -25.97 -5.28 -26.21
CA GLU A 244 -26.88 -4.42 -25.46
C GLU A 244 -26.95 -4.91 -24.00
N PRO A 245 -26.79 -4.01 -23.01
CA PRO A 245 -26.97 -4.38 -21.61
C PRO A 245 -28.46 -4.65 -21.35
N ILE A 246 -28.80 -5.90 -21.01
CA ILE A 246 -30.19 -6.31 -20.74
C ILE A 246 -30.56 -6.00 -19.27
N GLU A 247 -29.71 -6.38 -18.32
CA GLU A 247 -30.03 -6.25 -16.90
C GLU A 247 -28.77 -6.17 -16.03
N TYR A 248 -28.84 -5.47 -14.90
CA TYR A 248 -27.78 -5.40 -13.90
C TYR A 248 -28.25 -6.08 -12.61
N PHE A 249 -27.54 -7.13 -12.19
CA PHE A 249 -27.76 -7.76 -10.90
C PHE A 249 -26.88 -7.07 -9.85
N PRO A 250 -27.44 -6.25 -8.94
CA PRO A 250 -26.66 -5.71 -7.83
C PRO A 250 -26.14 -6.86 -6.95
N PRO A 251 -24.95 -6.73 -6.35
CA PRO A 251 -24.51 -7.70 -5.36
C PRO A 251 -25.53 -7.72 -4.22
N THR A 252 -26.25 -8.83 -4.08
CA THR A 252 -27.10 -9.06 -2.92
C THR A 252 -26.21 -9.22 -1.69
N LEU A 253 -26.68 -8.74 -0.54
CA LEU A 253 -25.98 -8.84 0.74
C LEU A 253 -25.69 -10.31 1.17
N GLU A 254 -26.27 -11.28 0.47
CA GLU A 254 -26.21 -12.72 0.76
C GLU A 254 -25.17 -13.48 -0.07
N ASN A 255 -24.57 -12.89 -1.10
CA ASN A 255 -23.54 -13.53 -1.91
C ASN A 255 -22.16 -13.42 -1.24
N GLY A 256 -21.99 -14.13 -0.12
CA GLY A 256 -20.66 -14.59 0.29
C GLY A 256 -20.04 -15.52 -0.76
N PRO A 257 -18.73 -15.86 -0.65
CA PRO A 257 -18.16 -16.89 -1.51
C PRO A 257 -19.02 -18.17 -1.44
N PRO A 258 -19.21 -18.87 -2.57
CA PRO A 258 -20.06 -20.07 -2.61
C PRO A 258 -19.63 -21.05 -1.52
N SER A 259 -20.63 -21.69 -0.89
CA SER A 259 -20.42 -22.61 0.24
C SER A 259 -19.60 -23.85 -0.14
N GLU A 260 -19.47 -24.14 -1.43
CA GLU A 260 -18.62 -25.19 -1.97
C GLU A 260 -17.54 -24.62 -2.89
N GLN A 261 -16.30 -25.10 -2.71
CA GLN A 261 -15.19 -24.83 -3.62
C GLN A 261 -15.44 -25.54 -4.96
N VAL A 262 -15.91 -24.79 -5.96
CA VAL A 262 -15.85 -25.25 -7.35
C VAL A 262 -14.46 -24.91 -7.89
N LEU A 263 -13.54 -25.86 -7.77
CA LEU A 263 -12.28 -25.87 -8.52
C LEU A 263 -12.60 -26.43 -9.91
N ASP A 264 -12.90 -25.56 -10.86
CA ASP A 264 -12.88 -25.94 -12.28
C ASP A 264 -11.64 -25.38 -12.96
N GLU A 265 -10.88 -26.32 -13.52
CA GLU A 265 -9.62 -26.15 -14.21
C GLU A 265 -9.83 -25.39 -15.52
N LYS A 266 -9.48 -24.09 -15.56
CA LYS A 266 -8.86 -23.37 -16.70
C LYS A 266 -8.82 -21.86 -16.43
N LEU A 267 -7.69 -21.39 -15.91
CA LEU A 267 -7.36 -19.95 -15.91
C LEU A 267 -6.89 -19.54 -17.32
N THR A 268 -7.82 -19.35 -18.26
CA THR A 268 -7.49 -18.75 -19.55
C THR A 268 -7.41 -17.23 -19.46
N ASN A 269 -6.18 -16.74 -19.67
CA ASN A 269 -5.78 -15.48 -20.30
C ASN A 269 -6.12 -14.15 -19.60
N TRP A 270 -5.10 -13.54 -18.98
CA TRP A 270 -5.03 -12.10 -18.77
C TRP A 270 -3.88 -11.49 -19.57
N ILE A 271 -4.24 -10.70 -20.57
CA ILE A 271 -3.33 -9.83 -21.33
C ILE A 271 -3.01 -8.62 -20.44
N GLY A 272 -1.75 -8.51 -20.01
CA GLY A 272 -1.23 -7.36 -19.27
C GLY A 272 -0.27 -6.53 -20.13
N LEU A 273 -0.75 -5.40 -20.65
CA LEU A 273 0.09 -4.37 -21.27
C LEU A 273 0.91 -3.61 -20.21
N SER A 274 2.16 -3.34 -20.59
CA SER A 274 3.31 -2.70 -19.92
C SER A 274 3.05 -1.71 -18.77
#